data_AF-A0A927UF63-F1
#
_entry.id   AF-A0A927UF63-F1
#
_cell.length_a   1.000
_cell.length_b   1.000
_cell.length_c   1.000
_cell.angle_alpha   90.00
_cell.angle_beta   90.00
_cell.angle_gamma   90.00
#
_symmetry.space_group_name_H-M   'P 1'
#
loop_
_entity.id
_entity.type
_entity.pdbx_description
1 polymer ?
#
loop_
_entity_poly.entity_id
_entity_poly.type
_entity_poly.pdbx_seq_one_letter_code
_entity_poly.pdbx_strand_id
1 'polypeptide(L)'
;MNQYSISMALADFIPVAMFAAGSVILQRKLYHMMSKGAFALFAAGTINCICAGFLKALYKLLYAAGVCDFESLRTLFFPTMSIGFLLAGIGLMAMMFHKQKAAYAVAPPVFSGTFLFVGCTVVGLFLMYYVLSRLAVKLKKPALIIVFVLSFVFSLGMGYLSSRDFAAASMNWIAEGVNMLAQGFYLIGAIALSKAGVGELTIE
;
A
#
# COMPACT_ATOMS: atom_id res chain seq x y z
N MET A 1 21.25 -18.72 -11.52
CA MET A 1 20.93 -17.74 -12.59
C MET A 1 19.45 -17.86 -12.89
N ASN A 2 18.75 -16.72 -12.86
CA ASN A 2 17.30 -16.47 -13.06
C ASN A 2 16.32 -17.15 -12.08
N GLN A 3 16.20 -16.60 -10.87
CA GLN A 3 15.17 -16.98 -9.87
C GLN A 3 13.84 -16.23 -10.04
N TYR A 4 13.73 -15.36 -11.04
CA TYR A 4 12.48 -14.71 -11.41
C TYR A 4 12.00 -15.30 -12.74
N SER A 5 10.89 -16.03 -12.69
CA SER A 5 10.19 -16.46 -13.90
C SER A 5 9.40 -15.28 -14.49
N ILE A 6 9.25 -15.25 -15.82
CA ILE A 6 8.35 -14.31 -16.52
C ILE A 6 6.93 -14.40 -15.92
N SER A 7 6.46 -15.61 -15.60
CA SER A 7 5.15 -15.82 -14.99
C SER A 7 5.02 -15.19 -13.59
N MET A 8 6.10 -15.14 -12.84
CA MET A 8 6.15 -14.54 -11.51
C MET A 8 6.17 -13.01 -11.59
N ALA A 9 6.97 -12.44 -12.51
CA ALA A 9 6.98 -11.01 -12.75
C ALA A 9 5.61 -10.48 -13.25
N LEU A 10 4.86 -11.31 -14.01
CA LEU A 10 3.48 -11.00 -14.38
C LEU A 10 2.53 -11.06 -13.18
N ALA A 11 2.74 -11.98 -12.24
CA ALA A 11 1.93 -12.10 -11.03
C ALA A 11 2.04 -10.86 -10.11
N ASP A 12 3.21 -10.21 -10.05
CA ASP A 12 3.43 -8.97 -9.30
C ASP A 12 2.50 -7.81 -9.72
N PHE A 13 1.98 -7.79 -10.96
CA PHE A 13 1.04 -6.74 -11.39
C PHE A 13 -0.34 -6.88 -10.73
N ILE A 14 -0.72 -8.09 -10.32
CA ILE A 14 -2.03 -8.36 -9.70
C ILE A 14 -2.19 -7.58 -8.38
N PRO A 15 -1.29 -7.70 -7.37
CA PRO A 15 -1.43 -6.96 -6.13
C PRO A 15 -1.37 -5.44 -6.35
N VAL A 16 -0.58 -4.96 -7.31
CA VAL A 16 -0.52 -3.53 -7.68
C VAL A 16 -1.86 -3.05 -8.22
N ALA A 17 -2.50 -3.81 -9.11
CA ALA A 17 -3.82 -3.49 -9.64
C ALA A 17 -4.91 -3.51 -8.56
N MET A 18 -4.87 -4.49 -7.65
CA MET A 18 -5.80 -4.58 -6.52
C MET A 18 -5.67 -3.39 -5.57
N PHE A 19 -4.43 -3.03 -5.20
CA PHE A 19 -4.17 -1.87 -4.37
C PHE A 19 -4.59 -0.56 -5.05
N ALA A 20 -4.30 -0.41 -6.35
CA ALA A 20 -4.71 0.75 -7.13
C ALA A 20 -6.24 0.89 -7.17
N ALA A 21 -6.96 -0.19 -7.46
CA ALA A 21 -8.42 -0.21 -7.48
C ALA A 21 -9.01 0.15 -6.10
N GLY A 22 -8.50 -0.46 -5.02
CA GLY A 22 -8.94 -0.16 -3.66
C GLY A 22 -8.68 1.29 -3.27
N SER A 23 -7.50 1.82 -3.63
CA SER A 23 -7.11 3.21 -3.36
C SER A 23 -8.00 4.20 -4.11
N VAL A 24 -8.28 3.98 -5.40
CA VAL A 24 -9.17 4.84 -6.20
C VAL A 24 -10.59 4.85 -5.66
N ILE A 25 -11.11 3.70 -5.23
CA ILE A 25 -12.44 3.62 -4.60
C ILE A 25 -12.49 4.46 -3.33
N LEU A 26 -11.50 4.30 -2.45
CA LEU A 26 -11.42 5.05 -1.20
C LEU A 26 -11.22 6.55 -1.44
N GLN A 27 -10.35 6.95 -2.37
CA GLN A 27 -10.14 8.36 -2.73
C GLN A 27 -11.45 9.01 -3.17
N ARG A 28 -12.22 8.36 -4.05
CA ARG A 28 -13.50 8.91 -4.54
C ARG A 28 -14.53 9.04 -3.43
N LYS A 29 -14.61 8.04 -2.54
CA LYS A 29 -15.64 8.01 -1.48
C LYS A 29 -15.31 8.88 -0.29
N LEU A 30 -14.03 9.00 0.06
CA LEU A 30 -13.58 9.78 1.21
C LEU A 30 -13.29 11.24 0.86
N TYR A 31 -13.28 11.62 -0.44
CA TYR A 31 -12.96 12.99 -0.89
C TYR A 31 -13.73 14.07 -0.15
N HIS A 32 -15.05 13.89 0.02
CA HIS A 32 -15.92 14.87 0.67
C HIS A 32 -15.65 15.03 2.18
N MET A 33 -14.99 14.06 2.82
CA MET A 33 -14.63 14.06 4.24
C MET A 33 -13.21 14.59 4.47
N MET A 34 -12.42 14.73 3.40
CA MET A 34 -11.01 15.11 3.48
C MET A 34 -10.82 16.59 3.20
N SER A 35 -9.93 17.23 3.98
CA SER A 35 -9.39 18.53 3.59
C SER A 35 -8.51 18.38 2.33
N LYS A 36 -8.33 19.47 1.57
CA LYS A 36 -7.50 19.47 0.35
C LYS A 36 -6.08 18.93 0.61
N GLY A 37 -5.50 19.25 1.77
CA GLY A 37 -4.17 18.76 2.17
C GLY A 37 -4.16 17.27 2.53
N ALA A 38 -5.14 16.79 3.29
CA ALA A 38 -5.27 15.38 3.64
C ALA A 38 -5.49 14.50 2.39
N PHE A 39 -6.33 14.97 1.47
CA PHE A 39 -6.54 14.30 0.19
C PHE A 39 -5.28 14.29 -0.67
N ALA A 40 -4.55 15.41 -0.74
CA ALA A 40 -3.30 15.49 -1.48
C ALA A 40 -2.24 14.51 -0.93
N LEU A 41 -2.09 14.40 0.39
CA LEU A 41 -1.19 13.42 1.02
C LEU A 41 -1.61 11.98 0.71
N PHE A 42 -2.91 11.69 0.81
CA PHE A 42 -3.43 10.35 0.53
C PHE A 42 -3.26 9.96 -0.95
N ALA A 43 -3.60 10.86 -1.86
CA ALA A 43 -3.44 10.67 -3.30
C ALA A 43 -1.96 10.54 -3.68
N ALA A 44 -1.09 11.44 -3.21
CA ALA A 44 0.34 11.37 -3.47
C ALA A 44 0.95 10.07 -2.94
N GLY A 45 0.62 9.67 -1.72
CA GLY A 45 1.12 8.44 -1.11
C GLY A 45 0.71 7.18 -1.88
N THR A 46 -0.57 7.08 -2.22
CA THR A 46 -1.10 5.94 -2.99
C THR A 46 -0.59 5.89 -4.42
N ILE A 47 -0.50 7.03 -5.13
CA ILE A 47 0.11 7.11 -6.47
C ILE A 47 1.57 6.68 -6.40
N ASN A 48 2.33 7.13 -5.40
CA ASN A 48 3.72 6.77 -5.23
C ASN A 48 3.89 5.26 -5.02
N CYS A 49 3.05 4.63 -4.19
CA CYS A 49 3.03 3.17 -4.03
C CYS A 49 2.70 2.43 -5.33
N ILE A 50 1.70 2.90 -6.09
CA ILE A 50 1.28 2.28 -7.35
C ILE A 50 2.40 2.38 -8.40
N CYS A 51 2.99 3.56 -8.57
CA CYS A 51 4.10 3.77 -9.50
C CYS A 51 5.32 2.93 -9.11
N ALA A 52 5.71 2.95 -7.83
CA ALA A 52 6.84 2.13 -7.35
C ALA A 52 6.58 0.63 -7.54
N GLY A 53 5.37 0.15 -7.24
CA GLY A 53 4.97 -1.24 -7.44
C GLY A 53 4.96 -1.66 -8.90
N PHE A 54 4.39 -0.83 -9.77
CA PHE A 54 4.35 -1.07 -11.21
C PHE A 54 5.75 -1.10 -11.83
N LEU A 55 6.60 -0.13 -11.50
CA LEU A 55 7.97 -0.09 -11.98
C LEU A 55 8.80 -1.27 -11.45
N LYS A 56 8.55 -1.72 -10.21
CA LYS A 56 9.16 -2.93 -9.65
C LYS A 56 8.76 -4.19 -10.42
N ALA A 57 7.48 -4.35 -10.74
CA ALA A 57 6.98 -5.49 -11.53
C ALA A 57 7.56 -5.48 -12.95
N LEU A 58 7.58 -4.30 -13.59
CA LEU A 58 8.19 -4.10 -14.91
C LEU A 58 9.70 -4.40 -14.89
N TYR A 59 10.40 -3.96 -13.85
CA TYR A 59 11.82 -4.28 -13.66
C TYR A 59 12.06 -5.79 -13.56
N LYS A 60 11.28 -6.50 -12.72
CA LYS A 60 11.38 -7.96 -12.60
C LYS A 60 11.14 -8.65 -13.95
N LEU A 61 10.21 -8.14 -14.76
CA LEU A 61 9.91 -8.67 -16.09
C LEU A 61 11.09 -8.48 -17.06
N LEU A 62 11.65 -7.28 -17.12
CA LEU A 62 12.81 -6.95 -17.96
C LEU A 62 14.07 -7.73 -17.53
N TYR A 63 14.26 -7.91 -16.23
CA TYR A 63 15.34 -8.72 -15.67
C TYR A 63 15.18 -10.20 -16.06
N ALA A 64 13.97 -10.75 -15.92
CA ALA A 64 13.67 -12.13 -16.33
C ALA A 64 13.84 -12.35 -17.85
N ALA A 65 13.60 -11.32 -18.66
CA ALA A 65 13.83 -11.34 -20.11
C ALA A 65 15.31 -11.16 -20.51
N GLY A 66 16.22 -10.94 -19.56
CA GLY A 66 17.66 -10.77 -19.81
C GLY A 66 18.04 -9.44 -20.46
N VAL A 67 17.15 -8.44 -20.42
CA VAL A 67 17.34 -7.17 -21.15
C VAL A 67 18.16 -6.16 -20.33
N CYS A 68 17.94 -6.03 -19.02
CA CYS A 68 18.62 -5.06 -18.15
C CYS A 68 18.70 -5.51 -16.69
N ASP A 69 19.83 -5.25 -16.03
CA ASP A 69 20.01 -5.30 -14.57
C ASP A 69 20.47 -3.92 -14.06
N PHE A 70 19.56 -3.20 -13.40
CA PHE A 70 19.82 -1.87 -12.85
C PHE A 70 19.72 -1.93 -11.34
N GLU A 71 20.85 -2.23 -10.70
CA GLU A 71 20.95 -2.38 -9.25
C GLU A 71 20.47 -1.15 -8.47
N SER A 72 20.77 0.07 -8.95
CA SER A 72 20.33 1.31 -8.32
C SER A 72 18.80 1.52 -8.38
N LEU A 73 18.14 0.99 -9.41
CA LEU A 73 16.69 1.10 -9.53
C LEU A 73 16.00 0.14 -8.55
N ARG A 74 16.57 -1.06 -8.38
CA ARG A 74 16.11 -2.07 -7.42
C ARG A 74 16.14 -1.55 -5.98
N THR A 75 17.17 -0.81 -5.59
CA THR A 75 17.33 -0.29 -4.22
C THR A 75 16.40 0.88 -3.91
N LEU A 76 15.93 1.62 -4.92
CA LEU A 76 15.04 2.77 -4.76
C LEU A 76 13.56 2.38 -4.53
N PHE A 77 13.10 1.24 -5.04
CA PHE A 77 11.69 0.86 -4.96
C PHE A 77 11.16 0.76 -3.53
N PHE A 78 11.94 0.21 -2.62
CA PHE A 78 11.52 0.02 -1.23
C PHE A 78 11.37 1.35 -0.46
N PRO A 79 12.37 2.26 -0.46
CA PRO A 79 12.22 3.61 0.08
C PRO A 79 11.02 4.37 -0.49
N THR A 80 10.85 4.35 -1.81
CA THR A 80 9.76 5.07 -2.48
C THR A 80 8.39 4.53 -2.05
N MET A 81 8.21 3.22 -2.03
CA MET A 81 6.97 2.59 -1.59
C MET A 81 6.68 2.84 -0.10
N SER A 82 7.71 2.77 0.74
CA SER A 82 7.62 3.03 2.18
C SER A 82 7.10 4.44 2.48
N ILE A 83 7.69 5.44 1.84
CA ILE A 83 7.23 6.83 1.90
C ILE A 83 5.79 6.94 1.42
N GLY A 84 5.45 6.26 0.33
CA GLY A 84 4.09 6.23 -0.20
C GLY A 84 3.07 5.75 0.84
N PHE A 85 3.34 4.64 1.52
CA PHE A 85 2.46 4.12 2.58
C PHE A 85 2.35 5.07 3.78
N LEU A 86 3.46 5.69 4.18
CA LEU A 86 3.45 6.67 5.26
C LEU A 86 2.57 7.88 4.91
N LEU A 87 2.77 8.47 3.73
CA LEU A 87 1.96 9.61 3.27
C LEU A 87 0.48 9.24 3.14
N ALA A 88 0.18 8.04 2.64
CA ALA A 88 -1.18 7.52 2.56
C ALA A 88 -1.83 7.37 3.94
N GLY A 89 -1.09 6.80 4.91
CA GLY A 89 -1.53 6.66 6.29
C GLY A 89 -1.76 7.99 6.99
N ILE A 90 -0.82 8.94 6.86
CA ILE A 90 -0.96 10.29 7.41
C ILE A 90 -2.15 11.01 6.77
N GLY A 91 -2.33 10.90 5.45
CA GLY A 91 -3.47 11.50 4.74
C GLY A 91 -4.82 11.01 5.25
N LEU A 92 -4.96 9.69 5.44
CA LEU A 92 -6.17 9.10 6.04
C LEU A 92 -6.34 9.50 7.51
N MET A 93 -5.26 9.51 8.29
CA MET A 93 -5.31 9.87 9.71
C MET A 93 -5.67 11.35 9.91
N ALA A 94 -5.14 12.23 9.07
CA ALA A 94 -5.40 13.67 9.09
C ALA A 94 -6.89 13.99 8.90
N MET A 95 -7.64 13.15 8.17
CA MET A 95 -9.09 13.28 8.02
C MET A 95 -9.84 13.17 9.36
N MET A 96 -9.31 12.42 10.33
CA MET A 96 -9.95 12.28 11.65
C MET A 96 -9.74 13.50 12.55
N PHE A 97 -8.86 14.44 12.19
CA PHE A 97 -8.58 15.64 12.96
C PHE A 97 -9.08 16.88 12.21
N HIS A 98 -10.20 17.44 12.68
CA HIS A 98 -10.98 18.55 12.08
C HIS A 98 -10.24 19.88 11.80
N LYS A 99 -8.94 19.98 12.08
CA LYS A 99 -8.14 21.20 11.86
C LYS A 99 -6.78 20.85 11.24
N GLN A 100 -6.72 20.78 9.91
CA GLN A 100 -5.45 20.57 9.20
C GLN A 100 -5.26 21.70 8.18
N LYS A 101 -4.26 22.55 8.43
CA LYS A 101 -3.70 23.47 7.42
C LYS A 101 -2.89 22.65 6.41
N ALA A 102 -2.86 23.07 5.15
CA ALA A 102 -2.24 22.32 4.05
C ALA A 102 -0.78 21.96 4.37
N ALA A 103 -0.52 20.67 4.60
CA ALA A 103 0.83 20.14 4.68
C ALA A 103 1.27 19.76 3.25
N TYR A 104 2.32 20.42 2.77
CA TYR A 104 2.92 20.10 1.47
C TYR A 104 3.71 18.79 1.61
N ALA A 105 3.41 17.82 0.75
CA ALA A 105 4.21 16.61 0.61
C ALA A 105 5.53 16.98 -0.08
N VAL A 106 6.56 17.27 0.71
CA VAL A 106 7.93 17.44 0.19
C VAL A 106 8.50 16.05 -0.06
N ALA A 107 9.04 15.82 -1.26
CA ALA A 107 9.71 14.57 -1.61
C ALA A 107 10.81 14.26 -0.57
N PRO A 108 10.75 13.12 0.14
CA PRO A 108 11.74 12.84 1.16
C PRO A 108 13.12 12.60 0.53
N PRO A 109 14.20 12.96 1.23
CA PRO A 109 15.54 12.63 0.78
C PRO A 109 15.72 11.10 0.72
N VAL A 110 16.41 10.62 -0.32
CA VAL A 110 16.73 9.21 -0.50
C VAL A 110 17.79 8.83 0.53
N PHE A 111 17.37 8.24 1.65
CA PHE A 111 18.28 7.67 2.65
C PHE A 111 18.48 6.16 2.38
N SER A 112 19.61 5.61 2.81
CA SER A 112 19.96 4.19 2.65
C SER A 112 19.68 3.33 3.91
N GLY A 113 19.01 3.89 4.92
CA GLY A 113 18.73 3.20 6.18
C GLY A 113 17.50 2.29 6.12
N THR A 114 17.70 0.98 5.91
CA THR A 114 16.62 -0.02 5.76
C THR A 114 15.60 -0.01 6.92
N PHE A 115 16.05 0.19 8.17
CA PHE A 115 15.16 0.18 9.34
C PHE A 115 14.15 1.35 9.38
N LEU A 116 14.58 2.55 8.97
CA LEU A 116 13.72 3.73 8.95
C LEU A 116 12.56 3.53 7.95
N PHE A 117 12.85 3.03 6.75
CA PHE A 117 11.82 2.76 5.75
C PHE A 117 10.92 1.58 6.14
N VAL A 118 11.43 0.54 6.81
CA VAL A 118 10.56 -0.49 7.40
C VAL A 118 9.60 0.15 8.40
N GLY A 119 10.11 1.01 9.30
CA GLY A 119 9.30 1.75 10.27
C GLY A 119 8.23 2.62 9.60
N CYS A 120 8.59 3.39 8.58
CA CYS A 120 7.65 4.22 7.81
C CYS A 120 6.55 3.38 7.15
N THR A 121 6.87 2.23 6.58
CA THR A 121 5.88 1.32 5.98
C THR A 121 4.94 0.77 7.05
N VAL A 122 5.47 0.27 8.17
CA VAL A 122 4.66 -0.32 9.25
C VAL A 122 3.73 0.72 9.87
N VAL A 123 4.24 1.92 10.17
CA VAL A 123 3.44 3.02 10.71
C VAL A 123 2.40 3.48 9.69
N GLY A 124 2.79 3.65 8.43
CA GLY A 124 1.88 4.03 7.35
C GLY A 124 0.70 3.06 7.19
N LEU A 125 1.01 1.77 7.06
CA LEU A 125 0.00 0.71 6.99
C LEU A 125 -0.89 0.69 8.24
N PHE A 126 -0.30 0.75 9.44
CA PHE A 126 -1.05 0.78 10.68
C PHE A 126 -2.06 1.94 10.70
N LEU A 127 -1.63 3.15 10.35
CA LEU A 127 -2.52 4.32 10.28
C LEU A 127 -3.64 4.11 9.26
N MET A 128 -3.33 3.59 8.06
CA MET A 128 -4.34 3.31 7.05
C MET A 128 -5.41 2.34 7.57
N TYR A 129 -5.01 1.18 8.07
CA TYR A 129 -5.95 0.14 8.52
C TYR A 129 -6.67 0.53 9.82
N TYR A 130 -6.04 1.30 10.70
CA TYR A 130 -6.69 1.85 11.89
C TYR A 130 -7.85 2.77 11.51
N VAL A 131 -7.62 3.73 10.61
CA VAL A 131 -8.65 4.67 10.15
C VAL A 131 -9.79 3.91 9.45
N LEU A 132 -9.47 2.99 8.55
CA LEU A 132 -10.49 2.19 7.86
C LEU A 132 -11.32 1.33 8.82
N SER A 133 -10.69 0.77 9.86
CA SER A 133 -11.37 0.02 10.91
C SER A 133 -12.27 0.91 11.77
N ARG A 134 -11.82 2.13 12.10
CA ARG A 134 -12.65 3.12 12.81
C ARG A 134 -13.85 3.56 12.00
N LEU A 135 -13.70 3.75 10.69
CA LEU A 135 -14.81 4.02 9.77
C LEU A 135 -15.80 2.86 9.73
N ALA A 136 -15.31 1.60 9.71
CA ALA A 136 -16.18 0.43 9.78
C ALA A 136 -17.01 0.35 11.07
N VAL A 137 -16.43 0.74 12.21
CA VAL A 137 -17.16 0.85 13.49
C VAL A 137 -18.22 1.95 13.43
N LYS A 138 -17.88 3.14 12.92
CA LYS A 138 -18.85 4.25 12.76
C LYS A 138 -20.02 3.85 11.85
N LEU A 139 -19.77 3.02 10.84
CA LEU A 139 -20.79 2.47 9.93
C LEU A 139 -21.56 1.26 10.49
N LYS A 140 -21.36 0.87 11.76
CA LYS A 140 -21.98 -0.29 12.40
C LYS A 140 -21.73 -1.62 11.65
N LYS A 141 -20.58 -1.75 10.98
CA LYS A 141 -20.14 -2.96 10.26
C LYS A 141 -18.81 -3.48 10.83
N PRO A 142 -18.76 -3.90 12.11
CA PRO A 142 -17.51 -4.30 12.78
C PRO A 142 -16.86 -5.54 12.14
N ALA A 143 -17.61 -6.37 11.41
CA ALA A 143 -17.06 -7.49 10.66
C ALA A 143 -15.97 -7.08 9.66
N LEU A 144 -16.01 -5.85 9.12
CA LEU A 144 -14.99 -5.34 8.21
C LEU A 144 -13.63 -5.10 8.89
N ILE A 145 -13.59 -4.95 10.22
CA ILE A 145 -12.34 -4.84 10.97
C ILE A 145 -11.49 -6.09 10.75
N ILE A 146 -12.10 -7.28 10.73
CA ILE A 146 -11.39 -8.55 10.50
C ILE A 146 -10.71 -8.53 9.13
N VAL A 147 -11.40 -8.03 8.10
CA VAL A 147 -10.85 -7.92 6.74
C VAL A 147 -9.63 -7.00 6.71
N PHE A 148 -9.70 -5.84 7.38
CA PHE A 148 -8.57 -4.91 7.45
C PHE A 148 -7.40 -5.44 8.29
N VAL A 149 -7.68 -6.13 9.40
CA VAL A 149 -6.65 -6.76 10.23
C VAL A 149 -5.95 -7.88 9.46
N LEU A 150 -6.69 -8.72 8.72
CA LEU A 150 -6.09 -9.74 7.85
C LEU A 150 -5.21 -9.09 6.78
N SER A 151 -5.70 -8.06 6.10
CA SER A 151 -4.91 -7.31 5.11
C SER A 151 -3.61 -6.74 5.71
N PHE A 152 -3.69 -6.18 6.92
CA PHE A 152 -2.51 -5.68 7.64
C PHE A 152 -1.52 -6.79 8.00
N VAL A 153 -2.00 -7.90 8.56
CA VAL A 153 -1.15 -9.04 8.97
C VAL A 153 -0.44 -9.65 7.76
N PHE A 154 -1.14 -9.86 6.63
CA PHE A 154 -0.50 -10.34 5.41
C PHE A 154 0.51 -9.31 4.85
N SER A 155 0.23 -8.01 4.95
CA SER A 155 1.18 -6.97 4.54
C SER A 155 2.46 -6.97 5.40
N LEU A 156 2.34 -7.16 6.72
CA LEU A 156 3.49 -7.33 7.63
C LEU A 156 4.23 -8.64 7.37
N GLY A 157 3.49 -9.72 7.09
CA GLY A 157 4.04 -11.02 6.74
C GLY A 157 4.96 -10.93 5.52
N MET A 158 4.61 -10.09 4.53
CA MET A 158 5.46 -9.83 3.38
C MET A 158 6.77 -9.11 3.75
N GLY A 159 6.71 -8.16 4.69
CA GLY A 159 7.90 -7.52 5.28
C GLY A 159 8.81 -8.54 5.97
N TYR A 160 8.25 -9.49 6.71
CA TYR A 160 9.04 -10.57 7.32
C TYR A 160 9.64 -11.53 6.28
N LEU A 161 8.85 -11.97 5.30
CA LEU A 161 9.33 -12.82 4.21
C LEU A 161 10.46 -12.13 3.43
N SER A 162 10.39 -10.81 3.28
CA SER A 162 11.44 -10.01 2.62
C SER A 162 12.83 -10.08 3.30
N SER A 163 12.89 -10.51 4.56
CA SER A 163 14.15 -10.71 5.31
C SER A 163 14.71 -12.13 5.22
N ARG A 164 14.00 -13.06 4.56
CA ARG A 164 14.44 -14.45 4.33
C ARG A 164 15.15 -14.56 2.98
N ASP A 165 15.88 -15.66 2.80
CA ASP A 165 16.60 -15.93 1.56
C ASP A 165 15.64 -16.27 0.41
N PHE A 166 15.68 -15.47 -0.66
CA PHE A 166 14.88 -15.66 -1.88
C PHE A 166 15.62 -16.47 -2.94
N ALA A 167 16.72 -17.14 -2.58
CA ALA A 167 17.39 -18.13 -3.41
C ALA A 167 16.58 -19.40 -3.69
N ALA A 168 15.31 -19.47 -3.27
CA ALA A 168 14.38 -20.52 -3.70
C ALA A 168 13.17 -19.90 -4.42
N ALA A 169 12.85 -20.39 -5.61
CA ALA A 169 11.69 -19.95 -6.38
C ALA A 169 10.36 -20.13 -5.61
N SER A 170 10.28 -21.12 -4.71
CA SER A 170 9.14 -21.33 -3.81
C SER A 170 8.91 -20.15 -2.85
N MET A 171 9.97 -19.55 -2.33
CA MET A 171 9.88 -18.40 -1.43
C MET A 171 9.35 -17.16 -2.14
N ASN A 172 9.74 -16.94 -3.40
CA ASN A 172 9.21 -15.85 -4.21
C ASN A 172 7.70 -16.03 -4.47
N TRP A 173 7.25 -17.25 -4.81
CA TRP A 173 5.82 -17.53 -5.00
C TRP A 173 5.00 -17.37 -3.72
N ILE A 174 5.54 -17.77 -2.57
CA ILE A 174 4.89 -17.57 -1.27
C ILE A 174 4.75 -16.07 -0.97
N ALA A 175 5.81 -15.29 -1.20
CA ALA A 175 5.77 -13.84 -1.00
C ALA A 175 4.75 -13.14 -1.90
N GLU A 176 4.67 -13.52 -3.18
CA GLU A 176 3.65 -12.96 -4.08
C GLU A 176 2.24 -13.43 -3.71
N GLY A 177 2.06 -14.67 -3.29
CA GLY A 177 0.79 -15.18 -2.77
C GLY A 177 0.29 -14.39 -1.56
N VAL A 178 1.17 -14.16 -0.59
CA VAL A 178 0.89 -13.34 0.60
C VAL A 178 0.55 -11.90 0.21
N ASN A 179 1.27 -11.32 -0.76
CA ASN A 179 1.01 -9.96 -1.24
C ASN A 179 -0.35 -9.86 -1.96
N MET A 180 -0.71 -10.84 -2.79
CA MET A 180 -2.03 -10.93 -3.43
C MET A 180 -3.15 -11.02 -2.40
N LEU A 181 -2.99 -11.82 -1.35
CA LEU A 181 -3.97 -11.89 -0.26
C LEU A 181 -4.07 -10.55 0.49
N ALA A 182 -2.95 -9.92 0.83
CA ALA A 182 -2.92 -8.63 1.50
C ALA A 182 -3.71 -7.57 0.72
N GLN A 183 -3.39 -7.38 -0.56
CA GLN A 183 -4.05 -6.39 -1.41
C GLN A 183 -5.47 -6.80 -1.81
N GLY A 184 -5.76 -8.10 -1.85
CA GLY A 184 -7.11 -8.61 -2.05
C GLY A 184 -8.04 -8.28 -0.90
N PHE A 185 -7.62 -8.50 0.35
CA PHE A 185 -8.39 -8.08 1.51
C PHE A 185 -8.53 -6.55 1.57
N TYR A 186 -7.50 -5.80 1.18
CA TYR A 186 -7.60 -4.33 1.09
C TYR A 186 -8.68 -3.89 0.10
N LEU A 187 -8.69 -4.46 -1.12
CA LEU A 187 -9.70 -4.16 -2.14
C LEU A 187 -11.11 -4.56 -1.68
N ILE A 188 -11.26 -5.76 -1.12
CA ILE A 188 -12.55 -6.25 -0.58
C ILE A 188 -13.04 -5.30 0.52
N GLY A 189 -12.16 -4.91 1.43
CA GLY A 189 -12.46 -3.94 2.49
C GLY A 189 -12.89 -2.58 1.93
N ALA A 190 -12.18 -2.06 0.92
CA ALA A 190 -12.51 -0.81 0.25
C ALA A 190 -13.90 -0.85 -0.44
N ILE A 191 -14.19 -1.93 -1.18
CA ILE A 191 -15.50 -2.12 -1.84
C ILE A 191 -16.60 -2.24 -0.79
N ALA A 192 -16.40 -3.05 0.25
CA ALA A 192 -17.41 -3.27 1.27
C ALA A 192 -17.69 -2.00 2.09
N LEU A 193 -16.64 -1.23 2.41
CA LEU A 193 -16.77 0.07 3.09
C LEU A 193 -17.49 1.10 2.19
N SER A 194 -17.17 1.12 0.90
CA SER A 194 -17.88 1.94 -0.09
C SER A 194 -19.36 1.58 -0.19
N LYS A 195 -19.70 0.29 -0.22
CA LYS A 195 -21.09 -0.20 -0.26
C LYS A 195 -21.85 0.06 1.05
N ALA A 196 -21.14 0.12 2.18
CA ALA A 196 -21.72 0.42 3.48
C ALA A 196 -22.09 1.90 3.67
N GLY A 197 -21.84 2.77 2.69
CA GLY A 197 -22.23 4.18 2.75
C GLY A 197 -21.19 5.09 3.39
N VAL A 198 -19.90 4.75 3.37
CA VAL A 198 -18.84 5.64 3.88
C VAL A 198 -18.84 7.02 3.21
N GLY A 199 -19.37 7.11 1.99
CA GLY A 199 -19.57 8.34 1.23
C GLY A 199 -20.63 9.31 1.80
N GLU A 200 -21.39 8.88 2.79
CA GLU A 200 -22.49 9.63 3.42
C GLU A 200 -22.22 9.88 4.91
N LEU A 201 -21.07 9.42 5.42
CA LEU A 201 -20.71 9.51 6.82
C LEU A 201 -20.14 10.89 7.14
N THR A 202 -20.78 11.61 8.06
CA THR A 202 -20.21 12.84 8.63
C THR A 202 -19.28 12.49 9.80
N ILE A 203 -18.02 12.90 9.74
CA ILE A 203 -17.11 12.79 10.90
C ILE A 203 -17.45 13.96 11.85
N GLU A 204 -18.32 13.70 12.81
CA GLU A 204 -18.35 14.44 14.08
C GLU A 204 -17.12 14.10 14.93
#